data_AF-A0A101WNQ2-F1
#
_entry.id   AF-A0A101WNQ2-F1
#
_cell.length_a   1.000
_cell.length_b   1.000
_cell.length_c   1.000
_cell.angle_alpha   90.00
_cell.angle_beta   90.00
_cell.angle_gamma   90.00
#
_symmetry.space_group_name_H-M   'P 1'
#
loop_
_entity.id
_entity.type
_entity.pdbx_description
1 polymer ?
#
loop_
_entity_poly.entity_id
_entity_poly.type
_entity_poly.pdbx_seq_one_letter_code
_entity_poly.pdbx_strand_id
1 'polypeptide(L)'
;MTRKNSLFSDSVKGAEASAIIFSIIGTATANNLDPYKYLEYIFRHLPNLDFKSDDPILDSYLPWSEKVQLECKIQNAGTAGNKNKEVCCESA
;
A
#
# COMPACT_ATOMS: atom_id res chain seq x y z
N MET A 1 12.98 9.54 19.61
CA MET A 1 11.68 10.21 19.89
C MET A 1 10.57 9.27 19.48
N THR A 2 9.87 8.66 20.44
CA THR A 2 8.71 7.81 20.18
C THR A 2 7.49 8.70 19.85
N ARG A 3 6.85 8.48 18.69
CA ARG A 3 5.60 9.16 18.32
C ARG A 3 4.46 8.67 19.20
N LYS A 4 3.54 9.58 19.55
CA LYS A 4 2.37 9.34 20.43
C LYS A 4 1.52 8.11 20.06
N ASN A 5 1.55 7.66 18.80
CA ASN A 5 0.87 6.43 18.36
C ASN A 5 1.36 5.16 19.07
N SER A 6 2.64 5.10 19.45
CA SER A 6 3.23 3.95 20.14
C SER A 6 2.71 3.78 21.57
N LEU A 7 2.15 4.82 22.17
CA LEU A 7 1.67 4.81 23.56
C LEU A 7 0.46 3.89 23.76
N PHE A 8 -0.23 3.51 22.68
CA PHE A 8 -1.42 2.66 22.70
C PHE A 8 -1.16 1.22 22.27
N SER A 9 0.09 0.85 22.00
CA SER A 9 0.50 -0.52 21.66
C SER A 9 0.93 -1.30 22.90
N ASP A 10 0.07 -1.33 23.93
CA ASP A 10 0.36 -1.94 25.26
C ASP A 10 0.33 -3.48 25.25
N SER A 11 0.30 -4.10 24.07
CA SER A 11 0.33 -5.55 23.91
C SER A 11 1.37 -5.95 22.87
N VAL A 12 1.97 -7.13 23.03
CA VAL A 12 2.94 -7.71 22.09
C VAL A 12 2.36 -7.76 20.67
N LYS A 13 1.09 -8.18 20.54
CA LYS A 13 0.37 -8.21 19.26
C LYS A 13 0.20 -6.81 18.64
N GLY A 14 -0.08 -5.80 19.47
CA GLY A 14 -0.19 -4.41 19.01
C GLY A 14 1.15 -3.83 18.55
N ALA A 15 2.24 -4.17 19.25
CA ALA A 15 3.59 -3.81 18.85
C ALA A 15 3.99 -4.47 17.53
N GLU A 16 3.67 -5.76 17.35
CA GLU A 16 3.90 -6.51 16.12
C GLU A 16 3.13 -5.91 14.93
N ALA A 17 1.82 -5.67 15.09
CA ALA A 17 1.01 -5.03 14.06
C ALA A 17 1.55 -3.64 13.66
N SER A 18 1.99 -2.86 14.66
CA SER A 18 2.60 -1.56 14.42
C SER A 18 3.93 -1.69 13.66
N ALA A 19 4.77 -2.66 14.01
CA ALA A 19 6.02 -2.92 13.32
C ALA A 19 5.80 -3.29 11.85
N ILE A 20 4.77 -4.10 11.55
CA ILE A 20 4.37 -4.45 10.17
C ILE A 20 3.97 -3.19 9.40
N ILE A 21 3.09 -2.35 9.95
CA ILE A 21 2.66 -1.12 9.28
C ILE A 21 3.84 -0.19 9.03
N PHE A 22 4.72 0.00 10.01
CA PHE A 22 5.92 0.82 9.83
C PHE A 22 6.89 0.25 8.79
N SER A 23 7.02 -1.07 8.71
CA SER A 23 7.81 -1.72 7.66
C SER A 23 7.25 -1.41 6.27
N ILE A 24 5.94 -1.53 6.07
CA ILE A 24 5.28 -1.20 4.80
C ILE A 24 5.49 0.28 4.44
N ILE A 25 5.32 1.18 5.40
CA ILE A 25 5.56 2.63 5.19
C ILE A 25 7.02 2.90 4.81
N GLY A 26 7.96 2.25 5.51
CA GLY A 26 9.39 2.37 5.23
C GLY A 26 9.73 1.92 3.81
N THR A 27 9.20 0.76 3.40
CA THR A 27 9.39 0.24 2.03
C THR A 27 8.75 1.15 1.00
N ALA A 28 7.55 1.68 1.23
CA ALA A 28 6.88 2.61 0.31
C ALA A 28 7.70 3.89 0.10
N THR A 29 8.22 4.44 1.20
CA THR A 29 9.07 5.63 1.19
C THR A 29 10.37 5.37 0.43
N ALA A 30 11.02 4.21 0.66
CA ALA A 30 12.22 3.80 -0.05
C ALA A 30 12.01 3.64 -1.56
N ASN A 31 10.77 3.37 -2.00
CA ASN A 31 10.37 3.24 -3.40
C ASN A 31 9.76 4.53 -4.00
N ASN A 32 9.93 5.69 -3.34
CA ASN A 32 9.40 6.99 -3.77
C ASN A 32 7.87 7.03 -3.96
N LEU A 33 7.15 6.25 -3.17
CA LEU A 33 5.68 6.24 -3.13
C LEU A 33 5.17 7.13 -2.00
N ASP A 34 3.97 7.66 -2.17
CA ASP A 34 3.20 8.27 -1.08
C ASP A 34 2.73 7.15 -0.13
N PRO A 35 3.21 7.12 1.13
CA PRO A 35 2.93 6.01 2.03
C PRO A 35 1.45 5.89 2.39
N TYR A 36 0.71 6.99 2.41
CA TYR A 36 -0.70 6.99 2.73
C TYR A 36 -1.51 6.38 1.58
N LYS A 37 -1.28 6.84 0.35
CA LYS A 37 -1.92 6.26 -0.84
C LYS A 37 -1.59 4.80 -1.02
N TYR A 38 -0.35 4.40 -0.76
CA TYR A 38 0.06 3.00 -0.89
C TYR A 38 -0.64 2.10 0.14
N LEU A 39 -0.77 2.53 1.40
CA LEU A 39 -1.54 1.79 2.40
C LEU A 39 -3.02 1.69 2.01
N GLU A 40 -3.61 2.79 1.54
CA GLU A 40 -5.00 2.79 1.05
C GLU A 40 -5.19 1.81 -0.12
N TYR A 41 -4.26 1.81 -1.08
CA TYR A 41 -4.24 0.89 -2.21
C TYR A 41 -4.20 -0.56 -1.75
N ILE A 42 -3.28 -0.90 -0.85
CA ILE A 42 -3.15 -2.24 -0.29
C ILE A 42 -4.46 -2.66 0.39
N PHE A 43 -5.00 -1.86 1.30
CA PHE A 43 -6.20 -2.21 2.06
C PHE A 43 -7.47 -2.26 1.20
N ARG A 44 -7.51 -1.55 0.07
CA ARG A 44 -8.61 -1.63 -0.88
C ARG A 44 -8.58 -2.92 -1.68
N HIS A 45 -7.40 -3.40 -2.08
CA HIS A 45 -7.28 -4.49 -3.04
C HIS A 45 -6.99 -5.85 -2.40
N LEU A 46 -6.07 -5.93 -1.43
CA LEU A 46 -5.62 -7.22 -0.88
C LEU A 46 -6.71 -8.01 -0.16
N PRO A 47 -7.58 -7.41 0.69
CA PRO A 47 -8.61 -8.18 1.39
C PRO A 47 -9.63 -8.86 0.46
N ASN A 48 -9.73 -8.40 -0.79
CA ASN A 48 -10.65 -8.94 -1.80
C ASN A 48 -10.01 -10.04 -2.67
N LEU A 49 -8.73 -10.34 -2.45
CA LEU A 49 -7.99 -11.38 -3.17
C LEU A 49 -7.90 -12.63 -2.29
N ASP A 50 -8.20 -13.78 -2.87
CA ASP A 50 -7.87 -15.06 -2.27
C ASP A 50 -6.46 -15.46 -2.73
N PHE A 51 -5.44 -15.06 -1.97
CA PHE A 51 -4.04 -15.32 -2.28
C PHE A 51 -3.33 -15.99 -1.09
N LYS A 52 -2.38 -16.86 -1.41
CA LYS A 52 -1.45 -17.45 -0.43
C LYS A 52 -0.16 -16.62 -0.38
N SER A 53 0.62 -16.82 0.67
CA SER A 53 1.83 -16.02 0.94
C SER A 53 2.86 -15.97 -0.19
N ASP A 54 2.84 -16.93 -1.13
CA ASP A 54 3.78 -17.04 -2.26
C ASP A 54 3.07 -16.96 -3.63
N ASP A 55 1.87 -16.38 -3.68
CA ASP A 55 1.12 -16.28 -4.93
C ASP A 55 1.71 -15.17 -5.83
N PRO A 56 2.05 -15.48 -7.11
CA PRO A 56 2.55 -14.47 -8.06
C PRO A 56 1.60 -13.29 -8.26
N ILE A 57 0.31 -13.42 -7.91
CA ILE A 57 -0.64 -12.30 -7.93
C ILE A 57 -0.15 -11.13 -7.06
N LEU A 58 0.55 -11.42 -5.94
CA LEU A 58 1.03 -10.41 -5.00
C LEU A 58 2.08 -9.48 -5.63
N ASP A 59 2.87 -9.96 -6.60
CA ASP A 59 3.92 -9.18 -7.26
C ASP A 59 3.39 -7.90 -7.89
N SER A 60 2.14 -7.93 -8.36
CA SER A 60 1.47 -6.78 -8.97
C SER A 60 1.13 -5.66 -7.97
N TYR A 61 1.11 -5.97 -6.67
CA TYR A 61 0.80 -5.05 -5.56
C TYR A 61 2.05 -4.58 -4.80
N LEU A 62 3.23 -5.12 -5.15
CA LEU A 62 4.49 -4.74 -4.53
C LEU A 62 4.91 -3.33 -4.95
N PRO A 63 5.73 -2.64 -4.14
CA PRO A 63 5.97 -1.21 -4.33
C PRO A 63 6.80 -0.90 -5.58
N TRP A 64 7.49 -1.87 -6.18
CA TRP A 64 8.19 -1.72 -7.45
C TRP A 64 7.33 -2.06 -8.69
N SER A 65 6.10 -2.52 -8.50
CA SER A 65 5.17 -2.80 -9.60
C SER A 65 4.80 -1.52 -10.36
N GLU A 66 4.75 -1.60 -11.69
CA GLU A 66 4.41 -0.45 -12.55
C GLU A 66 3.04 0.14 -12.19
N LYS A 67 2.05 -0.71 -11.91
CA LYS A 67 0.68 -0.28 -11.56
C LYS A 67 0.68 0.56 -10.27
N VAL A 68 1.37 0.08 -9.24
CA VAL A 68 1.50 0.78 -7.96
C VAL A 68 2.24 2.10 -8.14
N GLN A 69 3.31 2.11 -8.93
CA GLN A 69 4.10 3.30 -9.21
C GLN A 69 3.30 4.39 -9.94
N LEU A 70 2.36 4.02 -10.80
CA LEU A 70 1.49 4.98 -11.49
C LEU A 70 0.46 5.60 -10.52
N GLU A 71 -0.15 4.80 -9.66
CA GLU A 71 -1.24 5.26 -8.78
C GLU A 71 -0.72 5.96 -7.51
N CYS A 72 0.36 5.46 -6.92
CA CYS A 72 0.81 5.84 -5.59
C CYS A 72 2.05 6.75 -5.58
N LYS A 73 2.59 7.16 -6.73
CA LYS A 73 3.74 8.08 -6.75
C LYS A 73 3.43 9.39 -6.04
N ILE A 74 4.45 9.95 -5.38
CA ILE A 74 4.38 11.27 -4.75
C ILE A 74 4.13 12.31 -5.86
N GLN A 75 2.90 12.76 -5.97
CA GLN A 75 2.55 13.84 -6.90
C GLN A 75 2.89 15.16 -6.22
N ASN A 76 3.95 15.82 -6.67
CA ASN A 76 4.13 17.23 -6.40
C ASN A 76 2.96 17.96 -7.08
N ALA A 77 2.09 18.59 -6.29
CA ALA A 77 0.89 19.27 -6.76
C ALA A 77 1.23 20.26 -7.88
N GLY A 78 1.04 19.81 -9.13
CA GLY A 78 1.56 20.52 -10.29
C GLY A 78 1.27 19.88 -11.64
N THR A 79 0.40 18.89 -11.75
CA THR A 79 -0.27 18.54 -13.01
C THR A 79 -1.51 17.71 -12.72
N ALA A 80 -2.68 18.35 -12.80
CA ALA A 80 -3.93 17.66 -13.02
C ALA A 80 -3.86 16.93 -14.38
N GLY A 81 -4.17 15.64 -14.39
CA GLY A 81 -4.13 14.80 -15.58
C GLY A 81 -5.03 13.59 -15.40
N ASN A 82 -6.33 13.82 -15.55
CA ASN A 82 -7.36 12.82 -15.86
C ASN A 82 -6.83 11.80 -16.87
N LYS A 83 -6.91 10.49 -16.59
CA LYS A 83 -7.41 9.45 -17.53
C LYS A 83 -7.95 8.22 -16.78
N ASN A 84 -9.26 8.05 -16.94
CA ASN A 84 -9.95 6.80 -17.29
C ASN A 84 -10.04 5.67 -16.25
N LYS A 85 -11.23 5.63 -15.65
CA LYS A 85 -11.96 4.44 -15.26
C LYS A 85 -12.06 3.46 -16.45
N GLU A 86 -11.47 2.29 -16.32
CA GLU A 86 -11.79 1.09 -17.11
C GLU A 86 -12.03 -0.02 -16.07
N VAL A 87 -13.28 -0.25 -15.65
CA VAL A 87 -14.22 -1.23 -16.24
C VAL A 87 -13.57 -2.61 -16.29
N CYS A 88 -13.79 -3.37 -15.21
CA CYS A 88 -14.70 -4.52 -15.18
C CYS A 88 -14.03 -5.77 -15.74
N CYS A 89 -13.46 -6.57 -14.85
CA CYS A 89 -13.29 -8.00 -15.12
C CYS A 89 -14.69 -8.63 -15.03
N GLU A 90 -15.49 -8.44 -16.07
CA GLU A 90 -16.58 -9.36 -16.40
C GLU A 90 -16.17 -10.20 -17.60
N SER A 91 -16.54 -11.48 -17.50
CA SER A 91 -16.57 -12.52 -18.53
C SER A 91 -15.34 -13.42 -18.62
N ALA A 92 -15.36 -14.56 -17.94
CA ALA A 92 -15.96 -15.79 -18.46
C ALA A 92 -16.22 -16.81 -17.32
#